data_AF-A0A1V9YN60-F1
#
_entry.id   AF-A0A1V9YN60-F1
#
_cell.length_a   1.000
_cell.length_b   1.000
_cell.length_c   1.000
_cell.angle_alpha   90.00
_cell.angle_beta   90.00
_cell.angle_gamma   90.00
#
_symmetry.space_group_name_H-M   'P 1'
#
loop_
_entity.id
_entity.type
_entity.pdbx_description
1 polymer ?
#
loop_
_entity_poly.entity_id
_entity_poly.type
_entity_poly.pdbx_seq_one_letter_code
_entity_poly.pdbx_strand_id
1 'polypeptide(L)'
;MADAWDPTLEERVYTWTLIVMCLALMAFLLVKIAMGFRKKSKLLSWATCFDCMCLLWCLVRVVFWMTLELRDEITYLELYLLYWFPTPIQFANFSLLVLFYIQVITGPSWQTKWRQICLPLYLFMSLLMATITAVWAFTSNSSVEDALKYGDKYDQDMNKISAVKIQLEYSAISFFLLSFLFAFFGWKLANVSESRRKRLMITKPHSLAVFNALLFILFFTRSMRDLATSQN
;
A
#
# COMPACT_ATOMS: atom_id res chain seq x y z
N MET A 1 -3.08 12.09 34.83
CA MET A 1 -4.22 12.38 33.95
C MET A 1 -3.60 12.68 32.61
N ALA A 2 -3.45 11.64 31.79
CA ALA A 2 -2.94 11.81 30.43
C ALA A 2 -4.00 12.57 29.64
N ASP A 3 -3.60 13.64 28.95
CA ASP A 3 -4.48 14.37 28.05
C ASP A 3 -5.01 13.37 27.01
N ALA A 4 -6.33 13.19 26.97
CA ALA A 4 -6.98 12.38 25.95
C ALA A 4 -6.54 12.90 24.57
N TRP A 5 -6.43 11.99 23.59
CA TRP A 5 -6.23 12.34 22.18
C TRP A 5 -7.28 13.39 21.77
N ASP A 6 -6.87 14.65 21.71
CA ASP A 6 -7.72 15.78 21.31
C ASP A 6 -7.16 16.37 20.00
N PRO A 7 -7.41 15.68 18.86
CA PRO A 7 -6.89 16.11 17.58
C PRO A 7 -7.51 17.46 17.20
N THR A 8 -6.67 18.31 16.62
CA THR A 8 -7.11 19.60 16.08
C THR A 8 -8.21 19.40 15.03
N LEU A 9 -9.02 20.43 14.81
CA LEU A 9 -10.08 20.39 13.80
C LEU A 9 -9.55 19.98 12.42
N GLU A 10 -8.34 20.44 12.08
CA GLU A 10 -7.67 20.12 10.81
C GLU A 10 -7.34 18.62 10.71
N GLU A 11 -6.73 18.04 11.75
CA GLU A 11 -6.40 16.61 11.81
C GLU A 11 -7.63 15.72 11.71
N ARG A 12 -8.74 16.09 12.37
CA ARG A 12 -10.02 15.39 12.25
C ARG A 12 -10.54 15.45 10.81
N VAL A 13 -10.55 16.63 10.18
CA VAL A 13 -11.01 16.79 8.78
C VAL A 13 -10.19 15.93 7.82
N TYR A 14 -8.86 15.90 7.96
CA TYR A 14 -8.01 15.04 7.14
C TYR A 14 -8.26 13.55 7.39
N THR A 15 -8.41 13.14 8.65
CA THR A 15 -8.66 11.73 9.01
C THR A 15 -9.98 11.24 8.44
N TRP A 16 -11.08 12.00 8.61
CA TRP A 16 -12.37 11.67 8.02
C TRP A 16 -12.36 11.68 6.49
N THR A 17 -11.63 12.61 5.88
CA THR A 17 -11.44 12.63 4.42
C THR A 17 -10.77 11.35 3.93
N LEU A 18 -9.71 10.89 4.60
CA LEU A 18 -9.01 9.65 4.27
C LEU A 18 -9.90 8.41 4.46
N ILE A 19 -10.71 8.37 5.53
CA ILE A 19 -11.70 7.30 5.75
C ILE A 19 -12.67 7.23 4.57
N VAL A 20 -13.29 8.37 4.20
CA VAL A 20 -14.27 8.44 3.11
C VAL A 20 -13.65 8.02 1.78
N MET A 21 -12.44 8.50 1.46
CA MET A 21 -11.73 8.12 0.24
C MET A 21 -11.42 6.61 0.18
N CYS A 22 -10.95 6.04 1.30
CA CYS A 22 -10.67 4.60 1.38
C CYS A 22 -11.95 3.76 1.27
N LEU A 23 -13.05 4.18 1.91
CA LEU A 23 -14.35 3.49 1.81
C LEU A 23 -14.93 3.55 0.39
N ALA A 24 -14.83 4.70 -0.28
CA ALA A 24 -15.23 4.85 -1.67
C ALA A 24 -14.42 3.93 -2.60
N LEU A 25 -13.10 3.87 -2.39
CA LEU A 25 -12.21 2.97 -3.14
C LEU A 25 -12.55 1.49 -2.87
N MET A 26 -12.82 1.11 -1.61
CA MET A 26 -13.27 -0.23 -1.25
C MET A 26 -14.58 -0.59 -1.96
N ALA A 27 -15.59 0.28 -1.92
CA ALA A 27 -16.87 0.04 -2.59
C ALA A 27 -16.68 -0.17 -4.10
N PHE A 28 -15.85 0.67 -4.73
CA PHE A 28 -15.50 0.51 -6.14
C PHE A 28 -14.83 -0.84 -6.44
N LEU A 29 -13.86 -1.26 -5.62
CA LEU A 29 -13.16 -2.54 -5.75
C LEU A 29 -14.09 -3.73 -5.56
N LEU A 30 -14.98 -3.68 -4.56
CA LEU A 30 -15.98 -4.73 -4.32
C LEU A 30 -16.92 -4.89 -5.51
N VAL A 31 -17.42 -3.80 -6.10
CA VAL A 31 -18.25 -3.84 -7.31
C VAL A 31 -17.47 -4.47 -8.47
N LYS A 32 -16.21 -4.06 -8.67
CA LYS A 32 -15.36 -4.57 -9.75
C LYS A 32 -15.08 -6.08 -9.60
N ILE A 33 -14.73 -6.52 -8.39
CA ILE A 33 -14.50 -7.93 -8.05
C ILE A 33 -15.79 -8.74 -8.24
N ALA A 34 -16.92 -8.26 -7.73
CA ALA A 34 -18.22 -8.92 -7.88
C ALA A 34 -18.63 -9.06 -9.36
N MET A 35 -18.41 -8.03 -10.18
CA MET A 35 -18.62 -8.09 -11.63
C MET A 35 -17.69 -9.10 -12.31
N GLY A 36 -16.44 -9.22 -11.85
CA GLY A 36 -15.49 -10.24 -12.31
C GLY A 36 -15.98 -11.66 -12.04
N PHE A 37 -16.44 -11.94 -10.82
CA PHE A 37 -17.03 -13.25 -10.47
C PHE A 37 -18.28 -13.56 -11.29
N ARG A 38 -19.19 -12.60 -11.47
CA ARG A 38 -20.41 -12.77 -12.29
C ARG A 38 -20.08 -13.13 -13.74
N LYS A 39 -18.98 -12.63 -14.29
CA LYS A 39 -18.52 -12.93 -15.66
C LYS A 39 -17.74 -14.24 -15.79
N LYS A 40 -17.68 -15.08 -14.74
CA LYS A 40 -16.84 -16.30 -14.68
C LYS A 40 -15.38 -16.03 -15.09
N SER A 41 -14.86 -14.85 -14.76
CA SER A 41 -13.45 -14.54 -15.05
C SER A 41 -12.53 -15.46 -14.25
N LYS A 42 -11.35 -15.79 -14.79
CA LYS A 42 -10.35 -16.60 -14.08
C LYS A 42 -10.02 -15.94 -12.73
N LEU A 43 -10.34 -16.63 -11.63
CA LEU A 43 -10.18 -16.16 -10.24
C LEU A 43 -8.73 -15.74 -9.90
N LEU A 44 -7.75 -16.27 -10.62
CA LEU A 44 -6.32 -16.00 -10.48
C LEU A 44 -5.76 -15.09 -11.58
N SER A 45 -6.55 -14.12 -12.04
CA SER A 45 -6.01 -13.07 -12.91
C SER A 45 -5.18 -12.06 -12.09
N TRP A 46 -4.13 -11.49 -12.70
CA TRP A 46 -3.33 -10.44 -12.07
C TRP A 46 -4.18 -9.26 -11.58
N ALA A 47 -5.20 -8.88 -12.36
CA ALA A 47 -6.14 -7.83 -11.98
C ALA A 47 -6.90 -8.19 -10.70
N THR A 48 -7.38 -9.44 -10.58
CA THR A 48 -8.08 -9.90 -9.37
C THR A 48 -7.15 -9.92 -8.16
N CYS A 49 -5.91 -10.40 -8.31
CA CYS A 49 -4.93 -10.41 -7.22
C CYS A 49 -4.60 -9.00 -6.74
N PHE A 50 -4.37 -8.08 -7.69
CA PHE A 50 -4.14 -6.67 -7.42
C PHE A 50 -5.33 -6.01 -6.73
N ASP A 51 -6.55 -6.22 -7.23
CA ASP A 51 -7.77 -5.67 -6.64
C ASP A 51 -7.99 -6.19 -5.21
N CYS A 52 -7.73 -7.49 -4.95
CA CYS A 52 -7.81 -8.08 -3.61
C CYS A 52 -6.75 -7.53 -2.65
N MET A 53 -5.50 -7.36 -3.09
CA MET A 53 -4.44 -6.76 -2.26
C MET A 53 -4.74 -5.29 -1.96
N CYS A 54 -5.26 -4.54 -2.94
CA CYS A 54 -5.70 -3.17 -2.73
C CYS A 54 -6.89 -3.09 -1.76
N LEU A 55 -7.84 -4.02 -1.85
CA LEU A 55 -8.95 -4.11 -0.90
C LEU A 55 -8.44 -4.37 0.52
N LEU A 56 -7.50 -5.31 0.68
CA LEU A 56 -6.88 -5.61 1.97
C LEU A 56 -6.15 -4.37 2.54
N TRP A 57 -5.39 -3.66 1.71
CA TRP A 57 -4.73 -2.42 2.11
C TRP A 57 -5.73 -1.35 2.57
N CYS A 58 -6.82 -1.14 1.82
CA CYS A 58 -7.85 -0.18 2.18
C CYS A 58 -8.53 -0.56 3.49
N LEU A 59 -8.82 -1.85 3.69
CA LEU A 59 -9.45 -2.35 4.90
C LEU A 59 -8.58 -2.03 6.12
N VAL A 60 -7.28 -2.38 6.09
CA VAL A 60 -6.37 -2.09 7.21
C VAL A 60 -6.28 -0.58 7.46
N ARG A 61 -6.26 0.24 6.39
CA ARG A 61 -6.24 1.71 6.51
C ARG A 61 -7.53 2.28 7.13
N VAL A 62 -8.71 1.80 6.72
CA VAL A 62 -9.99 2.23 7.31
C VAL A 62 -10.04 1.82 8.77
N VAL A 63 -9.67 0.57 9.10
CA VAL A 63 -9.63 0.10 10.48
C VAL A 63 -8.70 0.97 11.32
N PHE A 64 -7.50 1.29 10.82
CA PHE A 64 -6.56 2.19 11.51
C PHE A 64 -7.19 3.55 11.83
N TRP A 65 -7.72 4.25 10.82
CA TRP A 65 -8.29 5.58 11.02
C TRP A 65 -9.54 5.58 11.89
N MET A 66 -10.42 4.58 11.72
CA MET A 66 -11.62 4.43 12.55
C MET A 66 -11.26 4.10 14.01
N THR A 67 -10.25 3.26 14.23
CA THR A 67 -9.77 2.95 15.58
C THR A 67 -9.23 4.20 16.26
N LEU A 68 -8.47 5.05 15.55
CA LEU A 68 -7.99 6.33 16.08
C LEU A 68 -9.11 7.32 16.43
N GLU A 69 -10.24 7.32 15.70
CA GLU A 69 -11.34 8.26 15.92
C GLU A 69 -12.38 7.77 16.95
N LEU A 70 -12.56 6.46 17.08
CA LEU A 70 -13.70 5.88 17.82
C LEU A 70 -13.32 5.16 19.11
N ARG A 71 -12.04 4.85 19.34
CA ARG A 71 -11.61 4.12 20.54
C ARG A 71 -10.81 5.01 21.46
N ASP A 72 -11.24 5.05 22.72
CA ASP A 72 -10.53 5.75 23.80
C ASP A 72 -9.26 4.99 24.24
N GLU A 73 -9.23 3.66 24.09
CA GLU A 73 -8.08 2.82 24.47
C GLU A 73 -7.71 1.84 23.33
N ILE A 74 -6.44 1.84 22.93
CA ILE A 74 -5.86 0.99 21.88
C ILE A 74 -4.59 0.34 22.42
N THR A 75 -4.36 -0.94 22.17
CA THR A 75 -3.11 -1.58 22.60
C THR A 75 -1.93 -1.14 21.72
N TYR A 76 -0.73 -1.10 22.29
CA TYR A 76 0.47 -0.64 21.57
C TYR A 76 0.72 -1.45 20.30
N LEU A 77 0.66 -2.78 20.43
CA LEU A 77 0.84 -3.71 19.31
C LEU A 77 -0.22 -3.50 18.22
N GLU A 78 -1.48 -3.28 18.61
CA GLU A 78 -2.57 -3.03 17.66
C GLU A 78 -2.36 -1.74 16.88
N LEU A 79 -2.02 -0.64 17.56
CA LEU A 79 -1.73 0.64 16.91
C LEU A 79 -0.58 0.51 15.91
N TYR A 80 0.51 -0.15 16.32
CA TYR A 80 1.69 -0.34 15.50
C TYR A 80 1.43 -1.19 14.27
N LEU A 81 0.75 -2.32 14.45
CA LEU A 81 0.37 -3.17 13.33
C LEU A 81 -0.56 -2.41 12.39
N LEU A 82 -1.60 -1.73 12.89
CA LEU A 82 -2.53 -1.00 12.02
C LEU A 82 -1.86 0.14 11.24
N TYR A 83 -0.87 0.82 11.83
CA TYR A 83 -0.15 1.91 11.18
C TYR A 83 0.87 1.42 10.12
N TRP A 84 1.70 0.42 10.47
CA TRP A 84 2.83 -0.06 9.65
C TRP A 84 2.52 -1.25 8.73
N PHE A 85 1.60 -2.13 9.12
CA PHE A 85 1.24 -3.32 8.32
C PHE A 85 0.70 -3.02 6.91
N PRO A 86 0.04 -1.87 6.64
CA PRO A 86 -0.29 -1.50 5.27
C PRO A 86 0.93 -1.36 4.35
N THR A 87 2.13 -1.09 4.87
CA THR A 87 3.35 -0.84 4.07
C THR A 87 3.79 -2.10 3.30
N PRO A 88 3.95 -3.28 3.92
CA PRO A 88 4.14 -4.54 3.21
C PRO A 88 3.07 -4.84 2.15
N ILE A 89 1.80 -4.59 2.46
CA ILE A 89 0.68 -4.82 1.52
C ILE A 89 0.82 -3.90 0.31
N GLN A 90 1.15 -2.63 0.54
CA GLN A 90 1.37 -1.64 -0.52
C GLN A 90 2.55 -2.04 -1.43
N PHE A 91 3.66 -2.48 -0.83
CA PHE A 91 4.82 -2.97 -1.58
C PHE A 91 4.46 -4.19 -2.44
N ALA A 92 3.79 -5.19 -1.87
CA ALA A 92 3.32 -6.37 -2.58
C ALA A 92 2.37 -5.97 -3.73
N ASN A 93 1.46 -5.04 -3.50
CA ASN A 93 0.51 -4.59 -4.51
C ASN A 93 1.20 -3.92 -5.73
N PHE A 94 2.13 -2.98 -5.49
CA PHE A 94 2.84 -2.29 -6.56
C PHE A 94 3.86 -3.18 -7.28
N SER A 95 4.51 -4.11 -6.57
CA SER A 95 5.41 -5.08 -7.20
C SER A 95 4.67 -6.09 -8.08
N LEU A 96 3.42 -6.43 -7.76
CA LEU A 96 2.56 -7.22 -8.63
C LEU A 96 2.28 -6.51 -9.98
N LEU A 97 2.17 -5.19 -9.97
CA LEU A 97 2.00 -4.40 -11.19
C LEU A 97 3.26 -4.43 -12.08
N VAL A 98 4.44 -4.42 -11.45
CA VAL A 98 5.72 -4.64 -12.17
C VAL A 98 5.79 -6.04 -12.79
N LEU A 99 5.38 -7.08 -12.05
CA LEU A 99 5.29 -8.44 -12.58
C LEU A 99 4.37 -8.53 -13.80
N PHE A 100 3.22 -7.85 -13.74
CA PHE A 100 2.30 -7.75 -14.86
C PHE A 100 2.97 -7.12 -16.08
N TYR A 101 3.72 -6.02 -15.92
CA TYR A 101 4.45 -5.41 -17.04
C TYR A 101 5.50 -6.35 -17.63
N ILE A 102 6.27 -7.05 -16.77
CA ILE A 102 7.26 -8.02 -17.22
C ILE A 102 6.59 -9.14 -18.02
N GLN A 103 5.47 -9.69 -17.55
CA GLN A 103 4.72 -10.71 -18.28
C GLN A 103 4.30 -10.21 -19.67
N VAL A 104 3.73 -9.01 -19.74
CA VAL A 104 3.24 -8.43 -21.00
C VAL A 104 4.39 -8.21 -21.99
N ILE A 105 5.55 -7.74 -21.52
CA ILE A 105 6.73 -7.47 -22.35
C ILE A 105 7.40 -8.76 -22.82
N THR A 106 7.54 -9.76 -21.94
CA THR A 106 8.26 -11.01 -22.23
C THR A 106 7.41 -12.02 -23.00
N GLY A 107 6.07 -11.91 -22.95
CA GLY A 107 5.16 -12.70 -23.77
C GLY A 107 5.32 -14.21 -23.53
N PRO A 108 5.55 -15.04 -24.56
CA PRO A 108 5.71 -16.50 -24.41
C PRO A 108 6.84 -16.90 -23.46
N SER A 109 7.92 -16.12 -23.42
CA SER A 109 9.08 -16.36 -22.55
C SER A 109 8.75 -16.22 -21.06
N TRP A 110 7.59 -15.63 -20.73
CA TRP A 110 7.08 -15.59 -19.37
C TRP A 110 6.92 -17.00 -18.80
N GLN A 111 6.21 -17.88 -19.51
CA GLN A 111 5.86 -19.20 -18.98
C GLN A 111 7.07 -20.14 -18.90
N THR A 112 8.06 -19.96 -19.77
CA THR A 112 9.23 -20.85 -19.86
C THR A 112 10.37 -20.47 -18.93
N LYS A 113 10.64 -19.17 -18.72
CA LYS A 113 11.80 -18.72 -17.95
C LYS A 113 11.45 -17.71 -16.86
N TRP A 114 10.82 -16.59 -17.23
CA TRP A 114 10.69 -15.45 -16.33
C TRP A 114 9.76 -15.71 -15.14
N ARG A 115 8.70 -16.50 -15.31
CA ARG A 115 7.77 -16.86 -14.23
C ARG A 115 8.48 -17.57 -13.07
N GLN A 116 9.45 -18.44 -13.37
CA GLN A 116 10.18 -19.21 -12.35
C GLN A 116 11.19 -18.35 -11.56
N ILE A 117 11.58 -17.21 -12.11
CA ILE A 117 12.53 -16.29 -11.46
C ILE A 117 11.76 -15.18 -10.72
N CYS A 118 10.81 -14.55 -11.41
CA CYS A 118 10.13 -13.37 -10.92
C CYS A 118 9.10 -13.67 -9.81
N LEU A 119 8.39 -14.81 -9.86
CA LEU A 119 7.41 -15.14 -8.81
C LEU A 119 8.08 -15.46 -7.46
N PRO A 120 9.12 -16.33 -7.38
CA PRO A 120 9.81 -16.54 -6.11
C PRO A 120 10.46 -15.27 -5.58
N LEU A 121 11.06 -14.44 -6.46
CA LEU A 121 11.66 -13.17 -6.05
C LEU A 121 10.60 -12.21 -5.46
N TYR A 122 9.43 -12.12 -6.08
CA TYR A 122 8.31 -11.33 -5.57
C TYR A 122 7.84 -11.82 -4.19
N LEU A 123 7.65 -13.13 -4.04
CA LEU A 123 7.23 -13.71 -2.76
C LEU A 123 8.28 -13.47 -1.68
N PHE A 124 9.56 -13.72 -2.00
CA PHE A 124 10.67 -13.49 -1.09
C PHE A 124 10.74 -12.03 -0.62
N MET A 125 10.72 -11.06 -1.54
CA MET A 125 10.79 -9.64 -1.18
C MET A 125 9.58 -9.18 -0.37
N SER A 126 8.37 -9.64 -0.74
CA SER A 126 7.15 -9.28 -0.02
C SER A 126 7.11 -9.87 1.40
N LEU A 127 7.54 -11.13 1.54
CA LEU A 127 7.63 -11.80 2.85
C LEU A 127 8.74 -11.19 3.71
N LEU A 128 9.87 -10.81 3.11
CA LEU A 128 10.95 -10.13 3.81
C LEU A 128 10.47 -8.80 4.39
N MET A 129 9.79 -7.97 3.58
CA MET A 129 9.18 -6.71 4.03
C MET A 129 8.17 -6.94 5.17
N ALA A 130 7.28 -7.92 5.03
CA ALA A 130 6.30 -8.26 6.07
C ALA A 130 6.98 -8.74 7.36
N THR A 131 8.03 -9.58 7.24
CA THR A 131 8.75 -10.14 8.39
C THR A 131 9.52 -9.07 9.14
N ILE A 132 10.24 -8.18 8.45
CA ILE A 132 10.97 -7.08 9.11
C ILE A 132 9.97 -6.16 9.82
N THR A 133 8.84 -5.84 9.18
CA THR A 133 7.77 -5.03 9.79
C THR A 133 7.19 -5.71 11.04
N ALA A 134 6.94 -7.02 10.98
CA ALA A 134 6.39 -7.77 12.11
C ALA A 134 7.39 -7.87 13.28
N VAL A 135 8.64 -8.27 13.00
CA VAL A 135 9.71 -8.34 14.01
C VAL A 135 9.84 -7.01 14.72
N TRP A 136 9.85 -5.91 13.96
CA TRP A 136 9.93 -4.58 14.52
C TRP A 136 8.71 -4.22 15.40
N ALA A 137 7.50 -4.53 14.95
CA ALA A 137 6.28 -4.30 15.74
C ALA A 137 6.33 -5.01 17.10
N PHE A 138 6.90 -6.23 17.15
CA PHE A 138 7.06 -6.99 18.39
C PHE A 138 8.23 -6.56 19.27
N THR A 139 9.31 -6.01 18.70
CA THR A 139 10.50 -5.61 19.46
C THR A 139 10.49 -4.14 19.90
N SER A 140 9.60 -3.32 19.35
CA SER A 140 9.47 -1.93 19.76
C SER A 140 8.81 -1.88 21.15
N ASN A 141 9.59 -1.56 22.18
CA ASN A 141 9.14 -1.52 23.56
C ASN A 141 8.91 -0.06 23.95
N SER A 142 7.70 0.42 23.76
CA SER A 142 7.34 1.81 24.07
C SER A 142 5.91 1.96 24.58
N SER A 143 5.67 3.03 25.33
CA SER A 143 4.35 3.32 25.90
C SER A 143 3.33 3.62 24.77
N VAL A 144 2.09 3.17 24.96
CA VAL A 144 0.95 3.44 24.05
C VAL A 144 0.71 4.95 23.90
N GLU A 145 0.83 5.67 25.01
CA GLU A 145 0.50 7.08 25.11
C GLU A 145 1.44 7.93 24.24
N ASP A 146 2.74 7.61 24.23
CA ASP A 146 3.70 8.36 23.41
C ASP A 146 3.49 8.11 21.91
N ALA A 147 3.18 6.87 21.51
CA ALA A 147 2.92 6.53 20.12
C ALA A 147 1.62 7.17 19.59
N LEU A 148 0.56 7.20 20.39
CA LEU A 148 -0.69 7.88 20.04
C LEU A 148 -0.53 9.40 19.99
N LYS A 149 0.13 9.98 21.00
CA LYS A 149 0.29 11.44 21.13
C LYS A 149 1.22 12.02 20.10
N TYR A 150 2.26 11.29 19.71
CA TYR A 150 3.32 11.83 18.87
C TYR A 150 3.41 11.22 17.47
N GLY A 151 2.71 10.13 17.14
CA GLY A 151 2.56 9.58 15.78
C GLY A 151 3.76 9.79 14.83
N ASP A 152 3.70 10.82 13.98
CA ASP A 152 4.77 11.15 13.02
C ASP A 152 6.04 11.73 13.69
N LYS A 153 5.88 12.54 14.75
CA LYS A 153 6.97 13.07 15.59
C LYS A 153 7.64 11.95 16.40
N TYR A 154 6.85 10.96 16.79
CA TYR A 154 7.33 9.74 17.43
C TYR A 154 8.26 8.95 16.51
N ASP A 155 7.90 8.79 15.23
CA ASP A 155 8.77 8.18 14.21
C ASP A 155 10.07 8.97 14.03
N GLN A 156 10.02 10.31 14.10
CA GLN A 156 11.23 11.16 14.06
C GLN A 156 12.13 10.98 15.29
N ASP A 157 11.56 10.82 16.48
CA ASP A 157 12.33 10.54 17.68
C ASP A 157 12.84 9.09 17.72
N MET A 158 12.08 8.16 17.18
CA MET A 158 12.47 6.75 16.99
C MET A 158 13.45 6.54 15.84
N ASN A 159 13.59 7.46 14.89
CA ASN A 159 14.71 7.45 13.93
C ASN A 159 16.08 7.44 14.61
N LYS A 160 16.15 7.86 15.89
CA LYS A 160 17.35 7.77 16.72
C LYS A 160 17.65 6.33 17.17
N ILE A 161 16.64 5.44 17.15
CA ILE A 161 16.78 4.02 17.46
C ILE A 161 17.15 3.25 16.19
N SER A 162 18.29 2.55 16.26
CA SER A 162 18.91 1.89 15.11
C SER A 162 17.97 0.93 14.36
N ALA A 163 17.11 0.20 15.07
CA ALA A 163 16.19 -0.76 14.46
C ALA A 163 15.08 -0.10 13.61
N VAL A 164 14.56 1.06 14.03
CA VAL A 164 13.51 1.80 13.32
C VAL A 164 14.08 2.45 12.07
N LYS A 165 15.28 3.03 12.21
CA LYS A 165 16.04 3.60 11.09
C LYS A 165 16.29 2.57 9.99
N ILE A 166 16.67 1.34 10.34
CA ILE A 166 16.88 0.25 9.37
C ILE A 166 15.58 -0.06 8.60
N GLN A 167 14.44 -0.14 9.29
CA GLN A 167 13.14 -0.41 8.66
C GLN A 167 12.71 0.72 7.71
N LEU A 168 12.90 1.98 8.12
CA LEU A 168 12.62 3.16 7.30
C LEU A 168 13.53 3.25 6.07
N GLU A 169 14.85 3.06 6.25
CA GLU A 169 15.81 3.03 5.15
C GLU A 169 15.49 1.88 4.18
N TYR A 170 15.23 0.68 4.70
CA TYR A 170 14.85 -0.47 3.90
C TYR A 170 13.56 -0.22 3.11
N SER A 171 12.54 0.36 3.75
CA SER A 171 11.27 0.73 3.10
C SER A 171 11.52 1.76 1.99
N ALA A 172 12.29 2.82 2.28
CA ALA A 172 12.59 3.88 1.33
C ALA A 172 13.36 3.35 0.10
N ILE A 173 14.40 2.54 0.33
CA ILE A 173 15.17 1.88 -0.76
C ILE A 173 14.25 0.98 -1.58
N SER A 174 13.41 0.19 -0.92
CA SER A 174 12.48 -0.73 -1.59
C SER A 174 11.47 0.01 -2.47
N PHE A 175 10.86 1.09 -1.97
CA PHE A 175 9.91 1.90 -2.75
C PHE A 175 10.61 2.74 -3.84
N PHE A 176 11.84 3.18 -3.62
CA PHE A 176 12.64 3.85 -4.65
C PHE A 176 12.95 2.90 -5.82
N LEU A 177 13.47 1.70 -5.52
CA LEU A 177 13.73 0.67 -6.52
C LEU A 177 12.44 0.28 -7.25
N LEU A 178 11.34 0.12 -6.52
CA LEU A 178 10.05 -0.22 -7.10
C LEU A 178 9.53 0.87 -8.04
N SER A 179 9.71 2.14 -7.67
CA SER A 179 9.35 3.30 -8.51
C SER A 179 10.20 3.33 -9.79
N PHE A 180 11.50 3.06 -9.69
CA PHE A 180 12.38 2.95 -10.85
C PHE A 180 11.95 1.80 -11.78
N LEU A 181 11.68 0.61 -11.24
CA LEU A 181 11.21 -0.53 -12.03
C LEU A 181 9.87 -0.23 -12.70
N PHE A 182 8.96 0.43 -11.99
CA PHE A 182 7.67 0.84 -12.53
C PHE A 182 7.84 1.81 -13.70
N ALA A 183 8.70 2.82 -13.58
CA ALA A 183 9.01 3.77 -14.65
C ALA A 183 9.70 3.07 -15.83
N PHE A 184 10.70 2.23 -15.58
CA PHE A 184 11.45 1.52 -16.61
C PHE A 184 10.56 0.56 -17.42
N PHE A 185 9.79 -0.30 -16.75
CA PHE A 185 8.91 -1.24 -17.43
C PHE A 185 7.67 -0.55 -18.02
N GLY A 186 7.18 0.52 -17.39
CA GLY A 186 6.12 1.36 -17.96
C GLY A 186 6.55 2.04 -19.27
N TRP A 187 7.75 2.62 -19.31
CA TRP A 187 8.33 3.18 -20.53
C TRP A 187 8.54 2.10 -21.60
N LYS A 188 9.07 0.94 -21.22
CA LYS A 188 9.25 -0.18 -22.15
C LYS A 188 7.91 -0.67 -22.71
N LEU A 189 6.86 -0.71 -21.90
CA LEU A 189 5.50 -1.06 -22.33
C LEU A 189 4.91 -0.03 -23.29
N ALA A 190 5.18 1.27 -23.09
CA ALA A 190 4.73 2.34 -23.97
C ALA A 190 5.31 2.22 -25.39
N ASN A 191 6.53 1.68 -25.51
CA ASN A 191 7.20 1.43 -26.79
C ASN A 191 6.83 0.10 -27.46
N VAL A 192 5.95 -0.72 -26.86
CA VAL A 192 5.42 -1.94 -27.49
C VAL A 192 4.32 -1.57 -28.49
N SER A 193 4.33 -2.22 -29.65
CA SER A 193 3.34 -1.96 -30.71
C SER A 193 1.88 -2.06 -30.24
N GLU A 194 1.06 -1.10 -30.68
CA GLU A 194 -0.37 -0.94 -30.37
C GLU A 194 -1.18 -2.25 -30.48
N SER A 195 -0.88 -3.05 -31.51
CA SER A 195 -1.55 -4.32 -31.81
C SER A 195 -1.21 -5.45 -30.82
N ARG A 196 -0.02 -5.40 -30.19
CA ARG A 196 0.38 -6.32 -29.11
C ARG A 196 -0.15 -5.83 -27.77
N ARG A 197 -0.16 -4.51 -27.55
CA ARG A 197 -0.72 -3.85 -26.35
C ARG A 197 -2.23 -4.11 -26.18
N LYS A 198 -3.02 -3.96 -27.26
CA LYS A 198 -4.47 -4.20 -27.26
C LYS A 198 -4.86 -5.67 -27.04
N ARG A 199 -4.02 -6.62 -27.47
CA ARG A 199 -4.26 -8.06 -27.26
C ARG A 199 -3.97 -8.52 -25.83
N LEU A 200 -3.14 -7.79 -25.08
CA LEU A 200 -2.65 -8.20 -23.77
C LEU A 200 -3.33 -7.47 -22.60
N MET A 201 -3.86 -6.26 -22.82
CA MET A 201 -4.68 -5.57 -21.81
C MET A 201 -6.13 -6.07 -21.86
N ILE A 202 -6.42 -7.12 -21.07
CA ILE A 202 -7.78 -7.67 -20.89
C ILE A 202 -8.70 -6.66 -20.17
N THR A 203 -8.12 -5.71 -19.43
CA THR A 203 -8.83 -4.61 -18.75
C THR A 203 -8.85 -3.34 -19.60
N LYS A 204 -10.01 -2.71 -19.73
CA LYS A 204 -10.16 -1.43 -20.44
C LYS A 204 -9.22 -0.38 -19.81
N PRO A 205 -8.35 0.30 -20.58
CA PRO A 205 -7.35 1.24 -20.07
C PRO A 205 -7.94 2.40 -19.24
N HIS A 206 -9.20 2.79 -19.51
CA HIS A 206 -9.91 3.81 -18.72
C HIS A 206 -10.07 3.44 -17.23
N SER A 207 -10.34 2.16 -16.90
CA SER A 207 -10.52 1.76 -15.50
C SER A 207 -9.22 1.77 -14.71
N LEU A 208 -8.07 1.58 -15.38
CA LEU A 208 -6.74 1.64 -14.77
C LEU A 208 -6.32 3.10 -14.52
N ALA A 209 -6.63 4.00 -15.45
CA ALA A 209 -6.33 5.43 -15.30
C ALA A 209 -7.10 6.06 -14.13
N VAL A 210 -8.40 5.80 -14.03
CA VAL A 210 -9.24 6.28 -12.91
C VAL A 210 -8.72 5.74 -11.58
N PHE A 211 -8.38 4.46 -11.54
CA PHE A 211 -7.84 3.82 -10.34
C PHE A 211 -6.50 4.44 -9.91
N ASN A 212 -5.57 4.65 -10.84
CA ASN A 212 -4.28 5.27 -10.54
C ASN A 212 -4.42 6.74 -10.10
N ALA A 213 -5.39 7.48 -10.67
CA ALA A 213 -5.69 8.84 -10.25
C ALA A 213 -6.25 8.89 -8.81
N LEU A 214 -7.14 7.97 -8.46
CA LEU A 214 -7.68 7.85 -7.09
C LEU A 214 -6.57 7.49 -6.09
N LEU A 215 -5.68 6.56 -6.45
CA LEU A 215 -4.51 6.24 -5.61
C LEU A 215 -3.59 7.45 -5.46
N PHE A 216 -3.31 8.18 -6.54
CA PHE A 216 -2.49 9.38 -6.49
C PHE A 216 -3.07 10.42 -5.53
N ILE A 217 -4.38 10.69 -5.62
CA ILE A 217 -5.06 11.61 -4.71
C ILE A 217 -4.96 11.12 -3.27
N LEU A 218 -5.22 9.83 -3.00
CA LEU A 218 -5.10 9.24 -1.66
C LEU A 218 -3.70 9.39 -1.07
N PHE A 219 -2.66 9.07 -1.83
CA PHE A 219 -1.28 9.23 -1.38
C PHE A 219 -0.89 10.68 -1.21
N PHE A 220 -1.34 11.56 -2.12
CA PHE A 220 -1.10 12.99 -2.01
C PHE A 220 -1.76 13.60 -0.78
N THR A 221 -3.04 13.30 -0.53
CA THR A 221 -3.77 13.76 0.66
C THR A 221 -3.12 13.26 1.93
N ARG A 222 -2.64 12.01 1.94
CA ARG A 222 -1.85 11.50 3.07
C ARG A 222 -0.56 12.29 3.25
N SER A 223 0.25 12.47 2.19
CA SER A 223 1.51 13.21 2.30
C SER A 223 1.30 14.66 2.76
N MET A 224 0.20 15.29 2.35
CA MET A 224 -0.17 16.63 2.83
C MET A 224 -0.55 16.64 4.31
N ARG A 225 -1.29 15.63 4.79
CA ARG A 225 -1.58 15.45 6.21
C ARG A 225 -0.27 15.23 6.98
N ASP A 226 0.56 14.28 6.57
CA ASP A 226 1.84 13.97 7.23
C ASP A 226 2.75 15.21 7.27
N LEU A 227 2.72 16.05 6.23
CA LEU A 227 3.43 17.34 6.22
C LEU A 227 2.86 18.33 7.24
N ALA A 228 1.53 18.48 7.28
CA ALA A 228 0.86 19.39 8.20
C ALA A 228 1.05 18.99 9.68
N THR A 229 1.07 17.70 9.98
CA THR A 229 1.31 17.17 11.33
C THR A 229 2.79 17.20 11.72
N SER A 230 3.72 17.06 10.77
CA SER A 230 5.16 17.11 11.04
C SER A 230 5.71 18.50 11.39
N GLN A 231 4.97 19.57 11.07
CA GLN A 231 5.38 20.96 11.31
C GLN A 231 4.92 21.52 12.66
N ASN A 232 4.13 20.76 13.44
CA ASN A 232 3.66 21.11 14.78
C ASN A 232 4.42 20.34 15.89
#